data_AF-L8N082-F1
#
_entry.id   AF-L8N082-F1
#
_cell.length_a   1.000
_cell.length_b   1.000
_cell.length_c   1.000
_cell.angle_alpha   90.00
_cell.angle_beta   90.00
_cell.angle_gamma   90.00
#
_symmetry.space_group_name_H-M   'P 1'
#
loop_
_entity.id
_entity.type
_entity.pdbx_description
1 polymer ?
#
loop_
_entity_poly.entity_id
_entity_poly.type
_entity_poly.pdbx_seq_one_letter_code
_entity_poly.pdbx_strand_id
1 'polypeptide(L)'
;MFSYLFKSAKISLQLYFQTKSMNTVILNLAPISKLADEQFYDLCLANPDVKFERNARGEVIILAPTGGETGIYNAGLIAQFWIWVVLKRKG
;
A
#
# COMPACT_ATOMS: atom_id res chain seq x y z
N MET A 1 -2.59 -21.47 30.27
CA MET A 1 -2.06 -22.09 29.04
C MET A 1 -2.61 -21.45 27.76
N PHE A 2 -3.92 -21.18 27.67
CA PHE A 2 -4.53 -20.48 26.52
C PHE A 2 -4.07 -19.02 26.33
N SER A 3 -3.85 -18.26 27.40
CA SER A 3 -3.39 -16.86 27.32
C SER A 3 -2.01 -16.69 26.66
N TYR A 4 -1.11 -17.67 26.82
CA TYR A 4 0.22 -17.66 26.22
C TYR A 4 0.18 -17.96 24.72
N LEU A 5 -0.71 -18.85 24.26
CA LEU A 5 -0.92 -19.14 22.84
C LEU A 5 -1.45 -17.89 22.09
N PHE A 6 -2.40 -17.16 22.68
CA PHE A 6 -2.88 -15.90 22.11
C PHE A 6 -1.81 -14.80 22.10
N LYS A 7 -0.98 -14.70 23.16
CA LYS A 7 0.11 -13.72 23.21
C LYS A 7 1.21 -14.07 22.21
N SER A 8 1.54 -15.35 22.05
CA SER A 8 2.50 -15.86 21.07
C SER A 8 2.04 -15.61 19.64
N ALA A 9 0.78 -15.93 19.31
CA ALA A 9 0.22 -15.66 17.97
C ALA A 9 0.20 -14.16 17.63
N LYS A 10 -0.09 -13.30 18.61
CA LYS A 10 -0.06 -11.83 18.43
C LYS A 10 1.37 -11.30 18.23
N ILE A 11 2.35 -11.88 18.91
CA ILE A 11 3.78 -11.58 18.73
C ILE A 11 4.26 -12.09 17.37
N SER A 12 3.87 -13.29 16.94
CA SER A 12 4.21 -13.84 15.63
C SER A 12 3.59 -13.04 14.47
N LEU A 13 2.34 -12.56 14.61
CA LEU A 13 1.75 -11.63 13.63
C LEU A 13 2.49 -10.28 13.62
N GLN A 14 2.78 -9.70 14.78
CA GLN A 14 3.50 -8.43 14.88
C GLN A 14 4.91 -8.53 14.27
N LEU A 15 5.61 -9.64 14.49
CA LEU A 15 6.91 -9.94 13.90
C LEU A 15 6.82 -10.23 12.40
N TYR A 16 5.74 -10.85 11.91
CA TYR A 16 5.48 -11.03 10.47
C TYR A 16 5.30 -9.68 9.76
N PHE A 17 4.55 -8.74 10.36
CA PHE A 17 4.45 -7.38 9.82
C PHE A 17 5.77 -6.58 9.90
N GLN A 18 6.61 -6.82 10.92
CA GLN A 18 7.95 -6.21 11.02
C GLN A 18 8.97 -6.80 10.02
N THR A 19 8.81 -8.07 9.64
CA THR A 19 9.75 -8.78 8.74
C THR A 19 9.36 -8.72 7.27
N LYS A 20 8.08 -8.45 6.96
CA LYS A 20 7.63 -8.11 5.61
C LYS A 20 8.02 -6.67 5.30
N SER A 21 9.32 -6.45 5.11
CA SER A 21 9.87 -5.18 4.67
C SER A 21 9.08 -4.68 3.46
N MET A 22 8.28 -3.62 3.67
CA MET A 22 7.72 -2.82 2.59
C MET A 22 8.89 -2.11 1.93
N ASN A 23 9.58 -2.82 1.05
CA ASN A 23 10.75 -2.29 0.39
C ASN A 23 10.27 -1.35 -0.71
N THR A 24 10.09 -0.09 -0.33
CA THR A 24 9.78 0.99 -1.25
C THR A 24 11.07 1.44 -1.89
N VAL A 25 11.12 1.45 -3.22
CA VAL A 25 12.24 2.00 -3.98
C VAL A 25 11.82 3.35 -4.53
N ILE A 26 12.62 4.38 -4.26
CA ILE A 26 12.39 5.74 -4.76
C ILE A 26 13.43 6.01 -5.84
N LEU A 27 12.96 6.34 -7.05
CA LEU A 27 13.78 6.69 -8.20
C LEU A 27 13.67 8.20 -8.46
N ASN A 28 14.79 8.91 -8.28
CA ASN A 28 14.92 10.28 -8.74
C ASN A 28 15.41 10.28 -10.19
N LEU A 29 14.50 10.54 -11.12
CA LEU A 29 14.79 10.56 -12.55
C LEU A 29 15.22 11.94 -13.07
N ALA A 30 15.16 12.98 -12.23
CA ALA A 30 15.49 14.35 -12.62
C ALA A 30 16.88 14.51 -13.29
N PRO A 31 17.94 13.76 -12.91
CA PRO A 31 19.24 13.85 -13.59
C PRO A 31 19.23 13.37 -15.06
N ILE A 32 18.24 12.56 -15.45
CA ILE A 32 18.15 11.95 -16.79
C ILE A 32 17.04 12.60 -17.60
N SER A 33 15.84 12.75 -17.01
CA SER A 33 14.70 13.41 -17.64
C SER A 33 13.60 13.67 -16.62
N LYS A 34 12.81 14.73 -16.85
CA LYS A 34 11.54 14.94 -16.13
C LYS A 34 10.44 14.19 -16.88
N LEU A 35 9.87 13.16 -16.27
CA LEU A 35 8.73 12.43 -16.83
C LEU A 35 7.51 13.36 -16.93
N ALA A 36 7.04 13.59 -18.15
CA ALA A 36 5.72 14.13 -18.40
C ALA A 36 4.63 13.14 -17.96
N ASP A 37 3.38 13.61 -17.86
CA ASP A 37 2.27 12.80 -17.37
C ASP A 37 1.97 11.63 -18.31
N GLU A 38 2.03 11.86 -19.61
CA GLU A 38 1.86 10.83 -20.63
C GLU A 38 2.96 9.77 -20.55
N GLN A 39 4.22 10.19 -20.35
CA GLN A 39 5.34 9.26 -20.23
C GLN A 39 5.27 8.41 -18.96
N PHE A 40 4.83 9.00 -17.84
CA PHE A 40 4.59 8.26 -16.61
C PHE A 40 3.42 7.27 -16.78
N TYR A 41 2.38 7.66 -17.52
CA TYR A 41 1.27 6.78 -17.85
C TYR A 41 1.72 5.59 -18.73
N ASP A 42 2.50 5.85 -19.77
CA ASP A 42 3.06 4.81 -20.64
C ASP A 42 3.97 3.84 -19.87
N LEU A 43 4.76 4.36 -18.93
CA LEU A 43 5.58 3.53 -18.02
C LEU A 43 4.71 2.56 -17.21
N CYS A 44 3.57 3.05 -16.68
CA CYS A 44 2.62 2.21 -15.95
C CYS A 44 2.00 1.13 -16.85
N LEU A 45 1.60 1.49 -18.08
CA LEU A 45 1.02 0.55 -19.03
C LEU A 45 2.00 -0.54 -19.46
N ALA A 46 3.27 -0.18 -19.65
CA ALA A 46 4.32 -1.12 -20.04
C ALA A 46 4.66 -2.12 -18.92
N ASN A 47 4.31 -1.83 -17.66
CA ASN A 47 4.68 -2.61 -16.49
C ASN A 47 3.46 -2.84 -15.56
N PRO A 48 2.40 -3.54 -16.03
CA PRO A 48 1.10 -3.61 -15.35
C PRO A 48 1.13 -4.30 -13.97
N ASP A 49 2.11 -5.19 -13.76
CA ASP A 49 2.29 -5.91 -12.50
C ASP A 49 3.01 -5.07 -11.42
N VAL A 50 3.62 -3.95 -11.82
CA VAL A 50 4.36 -3.06 -10.92
C VAL A 50 3.45 -1.95 -10.43
N LYS A 51 3.51 -1.65 -9.14
CA LYS A 51 2.76 -0.54 -8.54
C LYS A 51 3.64 0.69 -8.48
N PHE A 52 3.38 1.62 -9.39
CA PHE A 52 4.04 2.92 -9.40
C PHE A 52 3.17 3.99 -8.72
N GLU A 53 3.82 4.88 -8.01
CA GLU A 53 3.28 6.18 -7.62
C GLU A 53 4.27 7.28 -8.03
N ARG A 54 3.80 8.53 -8.12
CA ARG A 54 4.65 9.70 -8.35
C ARG A 54 4.31 10.77 -7.33
N ASN A 55 5.30 11.22 -6.58
CA ASN A 55 5.08 12.24 -5.56
C ASN A 55 5.11 13.67 -6.14
N ALA A 56 4.83 14.67 -5.31
CA ALA A 56 4.80 16.07 -5.71
C ALA A 56 6.17 16.62 -6.19
N ARG A 57 7.28 15.94 -5.88
CA ARG A 57 8.64 16.29 -6.35
C ARG A 57 8.94 15.68 -7.72
N GLY A 58 8.07 14.82 -8.24
CA GLY A 58 8.27 14.10 -9.50
C GLY A 58 9.10 12.82 -9.36
N GLU A 59 9.37 12.36 -8.12
CA GLU A 59 10.07 11.10 -7.89
C GLU A 59 9.12 9.92 -8.13
N VAL A 60 9.62 8.87 -8.77
CA VAL A 60 8.86 7.63 -9.02
C VAL A 60 9.06 6.69 -7.85
N ILE A 61 7.96 6.23 -7.27
CA ILE A 61 7.92 5.33 -6.13
C ILE A 61 7.46 3.96 -6.64
N ILE A 62 8.27 2.93 -6.43
CA ILE A 62 7.92 1.54 -6.73
C ILE A 62 7.52 0.87 -5.42
N LEU A 63 6.29 0.40 -5.36
CA LEU A 63 5.74 -0.28 -4.20
C LEU A 63 5.79 -1.79 -4.40
N ALA A 64 6.25 -2.50 -3.37
CA ALA A 64 6.08 -3.94 -3.27
C ALA A 64 4.58 -4.29 -3.20
N PRO A 65 4.16 -5.44 -3.77
CA PRO A 65 2.77 -5.85 -3.71
C PRO A 65 2.31 -6.02 -2.26
N THR A 66 1.17 -5.42 -1.92
CA THR A 66 0.54 -5.60 -0.62
C THR A 66 0.01 -7.02 -0.48
N GLY A 67 0.36 -7.71 0.60
CA GLY A 67 -0.12 -9.07 0.87
C GLY A 67 -1.56 -9.13 1.37
N GLY A 68 -2.12 -10.34 1.43
CA GLY A 68 -3.52 -10.57 1.81
C GLY A 68 -3.94 -9.98 3.16
N GLU A 69 -3.05 -9.94 4.15
CA GLU A 69 -3.34 -9.33 5.46
C GLU A 69 -3.54 -7.81 5.37
N THR A 70 -2.70 -7.10 4.60
CA THR A 70 -2.91 -5.68 4.30
C THR A 70 -4.23 -5.47 3.57
N GLY A 71 -4.58 -6.40 2.66
CA GLY A 71 -5.88 -6.42 2.00
C GLY A 71 -7.06 -6.54 2.97
N ILE A 72 -6.98 -7.44 3.96
CA ILE A 72 -8.01 -7.61 4.99
C ILE A 72 -8.17 -6.34 5.82
N TYR A 73 -7.05 -5.74 6.24
CA TYR A 73 -7.08 -4.48 6.99
C TYR A 73 -7.74 -3.36 6.18
N ASN A 74 -7.35 -3.21 4.92
CA ASN A 74 -7.93 -2.22 4.01
C ASN A 74 -9.43 -2.46 3.77
N ALA A 75 -9.86 -3.72 3.63
CA ALA A 75 -11.27 -4.08 3.50
C ALA A 75 -12.08 -3.65 4.74
N GLY A 76 -11.53 -3.81 5.94
CA GLY A 76 -12.13 -3.34 7.19
C GLY A 76 -12.30 -1.81 7.24
N LEU A 77 -11.33 -1.05 6.73
CA LEU A 77 -11.43 0.41 6.62
C LEU A 77 -12.48 0.84 5.59
N ILE A 78 -12.50 0.19 4.42
CA ILE A 78 -13.50 0.44 3.36
C ILE A 78 -14.92 0.21 3.90
N ALA A 79 -15.14 -0.88 4.63
CA ALA A 79 -16.44 -1.19 5.22
C ALA A 79 -16.89 -0.12 6.23
N GLN A 80 -15.99 0.32 7.12
CA GLN A 80 -16.28 1.38 8.09
C GLN A 80 -16.63 2.70 7.39
N PHE A 81 -15.86 3.08 6.37
CA PHE A 81 -16.13 4.28 5.60
C PHE A 81 -17.48 4.21 4.88
N TRP A 82 -17.80 3.07 4.27
CA TRP A 82 -19.09 2.85 3.60
C TRP A 82 -20.27 2.99 4.57
N ILE A 83 -20.18 2.35 5.74
CA ILE A 83 -21.21 2.47 6.79
C ILE A 83 -21.38 3.94 7.19
N TRP A 84 -20.28 4.66 7.42
CA TRP A 84 -20.34 6.09 7.76
C TRP A 84 -21.06 6.91 6.68
N VAL A 85 -20.71 6.74 5.40
CA VAL A 85 -21.36 7.45 4.29
C VAL A 85 -22.85 7.16 4.22
N VAL A 86 -23.25 5.88 4.34
CA VAL A 86 -24.64 5.46 4.20
C VAL A 86 -25.49 5.91 5.38
N LEU A 87 -24.96 5.85 6.61
CA LEU A 87 -25.68 6.29 7.81
C LEU A 87 -25.79 7.81 7.91
N LYS A 88 -24.75 8.57 7.50
CA LYS A 88 -24.78 10.04 7.50
C LYS A 88 -25.64 10.65 6.40
N ARG A 89 -25.97 9.92 5.34
CA ARG A 89 -26.90 10.36 4.29
C ARG A 89 -28.39 10.22 4.64
N LYS A 90 -28.72 9.58 5.76
CA LYS A 90 -30.10 9.38 6.22
C LYS A 90 -30.56 10.39 7.29
N GLY A 91 -29.82 11.49 7.49
CA GLY A 91 -30.14 12.57 8.42
C GLY A 91 -30.24 13.90 7.71
#